data_AF-A0AAN4W1B4-F1
#
_entry.id   AF-A0AAN4W1B4-F1
#
_cell.length_a   1.000
_cell.length_b   1.000
_cell.length_c   1.000
_cell.angle_alpha   90.00
_cell.angle_beta   90.00
_cell.angle_gamma   90.00
#
_symmetry.space_group_name_H-M   'P 1'
#
loop_
_entity.id
_entity.type
_entity.pdbx_description
1 polymer ?
#
loop_
_entity_poly.entity_id
_entity_poly.type
_entity_poly.pdbx_seq_one_letter_code
_entity_poly.pdbx_strand_id
1 'polypeptide(L)'
;MIQIKLKFKIYDFLFLLKCEDIFTKEDWDLTVKNEDLTQLDVIEKSSLSYNDLFSFFNKNKSTKGISFSYVIKGDTDYEYVDKAVHFRYEENVFTISLYYEKDQIDSDKFIFIDSFLLELYRSMPEGLGYVSWVDVGNQFLFAKNNELLQYKFYSNVFNEKLYFWHCVSKPSLYKRYHSKEQLLNCPFVKVEEWEDGSIEMIHFEDPMEITSEKSIHQIKKVWKHLSENKLYED
;
A
#
# COMPACT_ATOMS: atom_id res chain seq x y z
N MET A 1 -2.44 -7.29 -10.62
CA MET A 1 -1.82 -7.67 -9.34
C MET A 1 -2.23 -6.63 -8.31
N ILE A 2 -2.80 -7.07 -7.20
CA ILE A 2 -3.19 -6.21 -6.09
C ILE A 2 -1.98 -5.87 -5.26
N GLN A 3 -1.94 -4.65 -4.74
CA GLN A 3 -0.88 -4.18 -3.88
C GLN A 3 -1.45 -3.54 -2.61
N ILE A 4 -1.03 -4.04 -1.46
CA ILE A 4 -1.28 -3.38 -0.16
C ILE A 4 0.06 -2.92 0.38
N LYS A 5 0.17 -1.63 0.73
CA LYS A 5 1.43 -0.99 1.06
C LYS A 5 1.35 -0.21 2.35
N LEU A 6 2.27 -0.51 3.24
CA LEU A 6 2.49 0.22 4.46
C LEU A 6 3.87 0.90 4.40
N LYS A 7 3.91 2.23 4.55
CA LYS A 7 5.16 2.99 4.72
C LYS A 7 5.16 3.58 6.13
N PHE A 8 6.30 3.57 6.83
CA PHE A 8 6.48 4.27 8.11
C PHE A 8 7.95 4.61 8.34
N LYS A 9 8.21 5.59 9.21
CA LYS A 9 9.57 5.84 9.69
C LYS A 9 9.85 4.88 10.84
N ILE A 10 11.09 4.42 10.93
CA ILE A 10 11.51 3.58 12.05
C ILE A 10 12.78 4.09 12.69
N TYR A 11 12.88 3.80 13.99
CA TYR A 11 14.09 4.01 14.79
C TYR A 11 14.80 2.69 15.09
N ASP A 12 14.07 1.57 15.05
CA ASP A 12 14.59 0.21 15.16
C ASP A 12 13.76 -0.79 14.35
N PHE A 13 14.21 -2.04 14.30
CA PHE A 13 13.60 -3.11 13.51
C PHE A 13 12.73 -4.07 14.34
N LEU A 14 12.41 -3.79 15.61
CA LEU A 14 11.74 -4.75 16.49
C LEU A 14 10.36 -5.19 15.99
N PHE A 15 9.68 -4.34 15.21
CA PHE A 15 8.41 -4.67 14.57
C PHE A 15 8.51 -5.85 13.59
N LEU A 16 9.70 -6.15 13.05
CA LEU A 16 9.91 -7.28 12.15
C LEU A 16 9.64 -8.62 12.84
N LEU A 17 9.80 -8.72 14.16
CA LEU A 17 9.42 -9.91 14.92
C LEU A 17 7.92 -10.19 14.81
N LYS A 18 7.07 -9.15 14.85
CA LYS A 18 5.62 -9.29 14.64
C LYS A 18 5.30 -9.69 13.20
N CYS A 19 6.07 -9.20 12.23
CA CYS A 19 5.92 -9.62 10.84
C CYS A 19 6.25 -11.11 10.68
N GLU A 20 7.37 -11.57 11.26
CA GLU A 20 7.80 -12.98 11.22
C GLU A 20 6.74 -13.94 11.77
N ASP A 21 6.15 -13.63 12.93
CA ASP A 21 5.07 -14.43 13.56
C ASP A 21 3.83 -14.62 12.67
N ILE A 22 3.65 -13.73 11.69
CA ILE A 22 2.45 -13.67 10.85
C ILE A 22 2.73 -14.31 9.51
N PHE A 23 3.88 -14.01 8.91
CA PHE A 23 4.31 -14.65 7.68
C PHE A 23 4.73 -16.11 7.88
N THR A 24 5.04 -16.56 9.11
CA THR A 24 5.25 -18.00 9.40
C THR A 24 3.95 -18.83 9.43
N LYS A 25 2.78 -18.18 9.53
CA LYS A 25 1.47 -18.86 9.54
C LYS A 25 0.90 -19.11 8.15
N GLU A 26 1.40 -18.40 7.14
CA GLU A 26 1.08 -18.60 5.73
C GLU A 26 2.32 -19.26 5.08
N ASP A 27 2.17 -20.31 4.28
CA ASP A 27 3.29 -21.13 3.78
C ASP A 27 4.03 -20.44 2.60
N TRP A 28 4.95 -19.50 2.88
CA TRP A 28 5.54 -18.58 1.88
C TRP A 28 6.90 -18.99 1.31
N ASP A 29 7.07 -19.48 0.07
CA ASP A 29 8.43 -19.75 -0.43
C ASP A 29 9.40 -18.54 -0.35
N LEU A 30 10.61 -18.78 0.15
CA LEU A 30 11.55 -17.73 0.55
C LEU A 30 12.48 -17.37 -0.61
N THR A 31 12.57 -16.09 -0.98
CA THR A 31 13.49 -15.60 -2.02
C THR A 31 14.13 -14.28 -1.64
N VAL A 32 15.30 -14.32 -1.00
CA VAL A 32 16.04 -13.11 -0.61
C VAL A 32 16.70 -12.46 -1.82
N LYS A 33 16.43 -11.17 -2.05
CA LYS A 33 17.17 -10.33 -2.99
C LYS A 33 17.67 -9.11 -2.25
N ASN A 34 18.99 -8.89 -2.21
CA ASN A 34 19.60 -7.65 -1.74
C ASN A 34 19.85 -6.76 -2.95
N GLU A 35 19.12 -5.66 -3.09
CA GLU A 35 19.40 -4.67 -4.12
C GLU A 35 20.25 -3.56 -3.51
N ASP A 36 21.58 -3.66 -3.67
CA ASP A 36 22.39 -2.45 -3.70
C ASP A 36 22.09 -1.79 -5.06
N LEU A 37 21.32 -0.69 -5.09
CA LEU A 37 20.83 -0.05 -6.32
C LEU A 37 21.95 0.53 -7.23
N THR A 38 23.20 0.20 -6.96
CA THR A 38 24.34 0.51 -7.82
C THR A 38 25.09 -0.71 -8.37
N GLN A 39 24.84 -1.93 -7.88
CA GLN A 39 25.44 -3.16 -8.40
C GLN A 39 24.46 -4.33 -8.24
N LEU A 40 24.02 -4.89 -9.38
CA LEU A 40 23.24 -6.12 -9.46
C LEU A 40 24.10 -7.32 -9.03
N ASP A 41 24.25 -7.50 -7.71
CA ASP A 41 24.63 -8.80 -7.15
C ASP A 41 23.37 -9.45 -6.59
N VAL A 42 22.75 -10.27 -7.42
CA VAL A 42 21.68 -11.19 -7.01
C VAL A 42 22.26 -12.12 -5.95
N ILE A 43 21.80 -12.02 -4.70
CA ILE A 43 22.05 -13.07 -3.72
C ILE A 43 21.28 -14.31 -4.20
N GLU A 44 21.99 -15.26 -4.79
CA GLU A 44 21.49 -16.62 -5.01
C GLU A 44 20.93 -17.16 -3.70
N LYS A 45 19.73 -17.76 -3.79
CA LYS A 45 19.06 -18.61 -2.79
C LYS A 45 19.96 -19.00 -1.62
N SER A 46 20.06 -18.12 -0.63
CA SER A 46 20.62 -18.51 0.66
C SER A 46 19.46 -19.05 1.47
N SER A 47 19.69 -20.21 2.09
CA SER A 47 18.78 -20.91 2.99
C SER A 47 18.58 -20.11 4.29
N LEU A 48 18.04 -18.91 4.18
CA LEU A 48 17.54 -18.16 5.33
C LEU A 48 16.19 -18.77 5.69
N SER A 49 15.96 -18.98 6.99
CA SER A 49 14.65 -19.38 7.48
C SER A 49 13.76 -18.15 7.62
N TYR A 50 12.43 -18.32 7.69
CA TYR A 50 11.50 -17.20 7.96
C TYR A 50 11.86 -16.38 9.21
N ASN A 51 12.62 -16.97 10.14
CA ASN A 51 13.01 -16.39 11.43
C ASN A 51 14.24 -15.47 11.35
N ASP A 52 14.67 -15.09 10.15
CA ASP A 52 15.87 -14.30 9.94
C ASP A 52 15.58 -12.88 9.40
N LEU A 53 14.33 -12.43 9.27
CA LEU A 53 13.97 -11.09 8.79
C LEU A 53 14.50 -10.01 9.73
N PHE A 54 14.22 -10.11 11.03
CA PHE A 54 14.73 -9.19 12.03
C PHE A 54 16.26 -9.19 12.07
N SER A 55 16.85 -10.39 12.11
CA SER A 55 18.30 -10.59 12.12
C SER A 55 18.97 -10.00 10.88
N PHE A 56 18.37 -10.19 9.70
CA PHE A 56 18.85 -9.68 8.42
C PHE A 56 18.88 -8.16 8.40
N PHE A 57 17.77 -7.49 8.72
CA PHE A 57 17.72 -6.02 8.70
C PHE A 57 18.61 -5.42 9.78
N ASN A 58 18.66 -6.01 10.98
CA ASN A 58 19.52 -5.52 12.04
C ASN A 58 21.02 -5.64 11.70
N LYS A 59 21.44 -6.74 11.05
CA LYS A 59 22.81 -6.93 10.55
C LYS A 59 23.18 -5.89 9.49
N ASN A 60 22.23 -5.50 8.64
CA ASN A 60 22.46 -4.61 7.50
C ASN A 60 22.06 -3.14 7.77
N LYS A 61 21.73 -2.76 9.00
CA LYS A 61 21.20 -1.41 9.35
C LYS A 61 22.05 -0.22 8.91
N SER A 62 23.35 -0.42 8.66
CA SER A 62 24.27 0.61 8.20
C SER A 62 24.21 0.86 6.69
N THR A 63 23.53 -0.01 5.93
CA THR A 63 23.39 0.11 4.48
C THR A 63 22.34 1.16 4.14
N LYS A 64 22.58 1.95 3.08
CA LYS A 64 21.68 3.05 2.67
C LYS A 64 20.33 2.57 2.11
N GLY A 65 20.32 1.37 1.56
CA GLY A 65 19.12 0.69 1.07
C GLY A 65 19.22 -0.80 1.41
N ILE A 66 18.14 -1.36 1.94
CA ILE A 66 18.02 -2.80 2.22
C ILE A 66 16.69 -3.24 1.63
N SER A 67 16.70 -4.28 0.80
CA SER A 67 15.50 -4.96 0.34
C SER A 67 15.51 -6.42 0.76
N PHE A 68 14.32 -6.95 1.02
CA PHE A 68 14.10 -8.36 1.31
C PHE A 68 12.73 -8.74 0.76
N SER A 69 12.63 -9.89 0.08
CA SER A 69 11.35 -10.37 -0.43
C SER A 69 11.07 -11.82 -0.02
N TYR A 70 9.80 -12.13 0.19
CA TYR A 70 9.27 -13.50 0.13
C TYR A 70 8.44 -13.61 -1.15
N VAL A 71 8.56 -14.73 -1.87
CA VAL A 71 7.94 -14.91 -3.18
C VAL A 71 7.48 -16.35 -3.32
N ILE A 72 6.17 -16.55 -3.45
CA ILE A 72 5.63 -17.82 -3.90
C ILE A 72 5.57 -17.76 -5.43
N LYS A 73 6.24 -18.70 -6.09
CA LYS A 73 6.13 -18.89 -7.54
C LYS A 73 5.06 -19.94 -7.81
N GLY A 74 4.17 -19.69 -8.76
CA GLY A 74 3.19 -20.69 -9.20
C GLY A 74 3.83 -21.86 -9.94
N ASP A 75 3.06 -22.92 -10.14
CA ASP A 75 3.46 -24.22 -10.72
C ASP A 75 3.90 -24.19 -12.21
N THR A 76 4.06 -23.01 -12.82
CA THR A 76 4.39 -22.91 -14.26
C THR A 76 5.87 -22.63 -14.49
N ASP A 77 6.45 -23.20 -15.55
CA ASP A 77 7.87 -23.06 -15.96
C ASP A 77 8.31 -21.60 -16.30
N TYR A 78 7.44 -20.62 -16.12
CA TYR A 78 7.72 -19.20 -16.30
C TYR A 78 7.83 -18.52 -14.92
N GLU A 79 8.68 -17.50 -14.81
CA GLU A 79 8.94 -16.71 -13.60
C GLU A 79 7.74 -15.86 -13.14
N TYR A 80 6.55 -16.44 -13.02
CA TYR A 80 5.37 -15.79 -12.46
C TYR A 80 5.43 -15.84 -10.94
N VAL A 81 5.10 -14.70 -10.34
CA VAL A 81 5.06 -14.49 -8.90
C VAL A 81 3.60 -14.38 -8.50
N ASP A 82 3.07 -15.47 -7.95
CA ASP A 82 1.69 -15.59 -7.48
C ASP A 82 1.43 -14.61 -6.33
N LYS A 83 2.38 -14.57 -5.40
CA LYS A 83 2.35 -13.69 -4.24
C LYS A 83 3.76 -13.25 -3.88
N ALA A 84 3.90 -11.99 -3.46
CA ALA A 84 5.15 -11.50 -2.90
C ALA A 84 4.94 -10.60 -1.71
N VAL A 85 5.84 -10.67 -0.74
CA VAL A 85 5.96 -9.69 0.34
C VAL A 85 7.32 -9.04 0.21
N HIS A 86 7.34 -7.73 -0.01
CA HIS A 86 8.55 -6.94 -0.19
C HIS A 86 8.73 -6.01 1.00
N PHE A 87 9.89 -6.12 1.65
CA PHE A 87 10.35 -5.24 2.71
C PHE A 87 11.48 -4.38 2.15
N ARG A 88 11.37 -3.06 2.28
CA ARG A 88 12.41 -2.12 1.86
C ARG A 88 12.68 -1.11 2.96
N TYR A 89 13.94 -0.90 3.28
CA TYR A 89 14.40 0.15 4.17
C TYR A 89 15.33 1.09 3.41
N GLU A 90 15.03 2.38 3.42
CA GLU A 90 15.82 3.41 2.73
C GLU A 90 15.62 4.75 3.44
N GLU A 91 16.70 5.45 3.75
CA GLU A 91 16.65 6.81 4.33
C GLU A 91 15.71 6.95 5.57
N ASN A 92 15.75 5.98 6.49
CA ASN A 92 14.88 5.88 7.68
C ASN A 92 13.40 5.59 7.39
N VAL A 93 13.06 5.25 6.15
CA VAL A 93 11.73 4.85 5.72
C VAL A 93 11.70 3.36 5.49
N PHE A 94 10.80 2.69 6.21
CA PHE A 94 10.51 1.29 5.98
C PHE A 94 9.21 1.15 5.19
N THR A 95 9.23 0.26 4.20
CA THR A 95 8.11 -0.04 3.31
C THR A 95 7.85 -1.54 3.33
N ILE A 96 6.62 -1.93 3.62
CA ILE A 96 6.10 -3.28 3.44
C ILE A 96 5.13 -3.23 2.27
N SER A 97 5.32 -4.05 1.24
CA SER A 97 4.41 -4.18 0.11
C SER A 97 4.02 -5.63 -0.08
N LEU A 98 2.73 -5.92 -0.03
CA LEU A 98 2.20 -7.24 -0.33
C LEU A 98 1.58 -7.21 -1.72
N TYR A 99 1.94 -8.19 -2.52
CA TYR A 99 1.50 -8.37 -3.89
C TYR A 99 0.76 -9.70 -4.02
N TYR A 100 -0.41 -9.66 -4.66
CA TYR A 100 -1.23 -10.84 -4.93
C TYR A 100 -1.76 -10.80 -6.37
N GLU A 101 -1.83 -11.95 -7.02
CA GLU A 101 -2.66 -12.07 -8.22
C GLU A 101 -4.14 -11.87 -7.88
N LYS A 102 -4.87 -11.27 -8.83
CA LYS A 102 -6.24 -10.79 -8.59
C LYS A 102 -7.22 -11.94 -8.31
N ASP A 103 -7.04 -13.05 -9.00
CA ASP A 103 -7.81 -14.28 -8.89
C ASP A 103 -7.45 -15.11 -7.65
N GLN A 104 -6.35 -14.79 -6.96
CA GLN A 104 -5.93 -15.46 -5.72
C GLN A 104 -6.42 -14.79 -4.43
N ILE A 105 -7.09 -13.64 -4.54
CA ILE A 105 -7.58 -12.88 -3.40
C ILE A 105 -9.02 -12.43 -3.65
N ASP A 106 -9.93 -12.96 -2.85
CA ASP A 106 -11.30 -12.44 -2.79
C ASP A 106 -11.38 -11.23 -1.86
N SER A 107 -12.57 -10.62 -1.78
CA SER A 107 -12.80 -9.44 -0.94
C SER A 107 -12.53 -9.72 0.54
N ASP A 108 -12.90 -10.89 1.06
CA ASP A 108 -12.73 -11.23 2.48
C ASP A 108 -11.26 -11.36 2.85
N LYS A 109 -10.48 -12.07 2.03
CA LYS A 109 -9.03 -12.18 2.21
C LYS A 109 -8.33 -10.83 2.06
N PHE A 110 -8.79 -9.99 1.13
CA PHE A 110 -8.28 -8.62 1.00
C PHE A 110 -8.51 -7.81 2.29
N ILE A 111 -9.73 -7.82 2.83
CA ILE A 111 -10.09 -7.10 4.06
C ILE A 111 -9.27 -7.59 5.25
N PHE A 112 -9.06 -8.91 5.35
CA PHE A 112 -8.23 -9.49 6.40
C PHE A 112 -6.79 -8.94 6.36
N ILE A 113 -6.16 -8.96 5.18
CA ILE A 113 -4.78 -8.48 5.01
C ILE A 113 -4.69 -6.96 5.23
N ASP A 114 -5.67 -6.22 4.72
CA ASP A 114 -5.77 -4.77 4.91
C ASP A 114 -5.86 -4.40 6.40
N SER A 115 -6.75 -5.09 7.13
CA SER A 115 -6.93 -4.90 8.57
C SER A 115 -5.66 -5.21 9.35
N PHE A 116 -4.98 -6.30 9.01
CA PHE A 116 -3.71 -6.65 9.63
C PHE A 116 -2.65 -5.56 9.45
N LEU A 117 -2.45 -5.06 8.22
CA LEU A 117 -1.45 -4.03 7.97
C LEU A 117 -1.81 -2.69 8.61
N LEU A 118 -3.11 -2.38 8.70
CA LEU A 118 -3.59 -1.24 9.46
C LEU A 118 -3.30 -1.39 10.96
N GLU A 119 -3.52 -2.56 11.55
CA GLU A 119 -3.20 -2.82 12.95
C GLU A 119 -1.70 -2.72 13.22
N LEU A 120 -0.88 -3.28 12.30
CA LEU A 120 0.56 -3.13 12.36
C LEU A 120 0.94 -1.65 12.34
N TYR A 121 0.37 -0.86 11.42
CA TYR A 121 0.57 0.58 11.34
C TYR A 121 0.21 1.30 12.66
N ARG A 122 -0.96 1.01 13.23
CA ARG A 122 -1.41 1.61 14.51
C ARG A 122 -0.52 1.26 15.68
N SER A 123 0.17 0.12 15.61
CA SER A 123 1.09 -0.33 16.67
C SER A 123 2.48 0.32 16.61
N MET A 124 2.77 1.08 15.55
CA MET A 124 4.09 1.63 15.27
C MET A 124 4.18 3.10 15.72
N PRO A 125 5.30 3.53 16.33
CA PRO A 125 5.54 4.94 16.55
C PRO A 125 5.63 5.66 15.20
N GLU A 126 5.02 6.85 15.13
CA GLU A 126 4.74 7.67 13.95
C GLU A 126 5.72 7.59 12.75
N GLY A 127 5.21 7.85 11.54
CA GLY A 127 6.13 8.38 10.51
C GLY A 127 5.61 8.60 9.10
N LEU A 128 4.80 7.70 8.54
CA LEU A 128 4.29 7.81 7.16
C LEU A 128 2.87 7.22 7.04
N GLY A 129 2.29 7.22 5.84
CA GLY A 129 0.92 6.79 5.59
C GLY A 129 0.77 5.30 5.26
N TYR A 130 -0.48 4.83 5.36
CA TYR A 130 -0.92 3.48 4.98
C TYR A 130 -1.77 3.58 3.70
N VAL A 131 -1.58 2.70 2.71
CA VAL A 131 -2.44 2.67 1.50
C VAL A 131 -2.66 1.25 0.98
N SER A 132 -3.93 0.95 0.70
CA SER A 132 -4.40 -0.30 0.13
C SER A 132 -5.03 -0.03 -1.24
N TRP A 133 -4.52 -0.67 -2.30
CA TRP A 133 -4.90 -0.34 -3.67
C TRP A 133 -5.79 -1.38 -4.32
N VAL A 134 -6.64 -0.92 -5.23
CA VAL A 134 -7.44 -1.77 -6.11
C VAL A 134 -6.88 -1.68 -7.52
N ASP A 135 -6.59 -2.82 -8.14
CA ASP A 135 -6.00 -2.85 -9.47
C ASP A 135 -7.04 -2.65 -10.57
N VAL A 136 -6.71 -1.82 -11.56
CA VAL A 136 -7.53 -1.51 -12.74
C VAL A 136 -6.67 -1.68 -13.98
N GLY A 137 -6.93 -2.75 -14.74
CA GLY A 137 -6.10 -3.15 -15.89
C GLY A 137 -5.92 -2.08 -16.97
N ASN A 138 -6.82 -1.11 -17.07
CA ASN A 138 -6.58 0.12 -17.85
C ASN A 138 -7.32 1.31 -17.22
N GLN A 139 -6.59 2.11 -16.45
CA GLN A 139 -7.14 3.26 -15.70
C GLN A 139 -7.73 4.32 -16.62
N PHE A 140 -7.08 4.62 -17.74
CA PHE A 140 -7.58 5.62 -18.70
C PHE A 140 -8.89 5.16 -19.33
N LEU A 141 -8.97 3.90 -19.76
CA LEU A 141 -10.19 3.34 -20.33
C LEU A 141 -11.31 3.29 -19.29
N PHE A 142 -11.00 2.92 -18.04
CA PHE A 142 -11.96 2.98 -16.93
C PHE A 142 -12.48 4.40 -16.72
N ALA A 143 -11.59 5.39 -16.63
CA ALA A 143 -11.97 6.79 -16.42
C ALA A 143 -12.79 7.34 -17.60
N LYS A 144 -12.43 6.99 -18.83
CA LYS A 144 -13.16 7.37 -20.05
C LYS A 144 -14.56 6.76 -20.07
N ASN A 145 -14.66 5.44 -19.87
CA ASN A 145 -15.94 4.71 -19.94
C ASN A 145 -16.90 5.12 -18.82
N ASN A 146 -16.36 5.63 -17.72
CA ASN A 146 -17.14 6.09 -16.57
C ASN A 146 -17.17 7.62 -16.45
N GLU A 147 -16.90 8.38 -17.52
CA GLU A 147 -17.05 9.85 -17.55
C GLU A 147 -16.28 10.60 -16.44
N LEU A 148 -15.15 10.04 -15.98
CA LEU A 148 -14.34 10.63 -14.91
C LEU A 148 -13.32 11.65 -15.42
N LEU A 149 -13.01 11.62 -16.73
CA LEU A 149 -12.00 12.49 -17.36
C LEU A 149 -12.34 13.99 -17.31
N GLN A 150 -13.60 14.35 -17.05
CA GLN A 150 -14.03 15.74 -16.90
C GLN A 150 -13.68 16.34 -15.53
N TYR A 151 -13.36 15.51 -14.53
CA TYR A 151 -13.01 15.96 -13.19
C TYR A 151 -11.49 16.10 -13.05
N LYS A 152 -11.02 17.24 -12.53
CA LYS A 152 -9.61 17.43 -12.19
C LYS A 152 -9.30 16.64 -10.92
N PHE A 153 -8.67 15.48 -11.06
CA PHE A 153 -8.28 14.60 -9.95
C PHE A 153 -6.77 14.29 -10.04
N TYR A 154 -6.00 14.69 -9.03
CA TYR A 154 -4.53 14.64 -9.09
C TYR A 154 -3.94 13.40 -8.39
N SER A 155 -2.75 13.04 -8.84
CA SER A 155 -2.04 11.80 -8.53
C SER A 155 -0.88 11.95 -7.53
N ASN A 156 -0.97 12.83 -6.52
CA ASN A 156 0.28 13.25 -5.84
C ASN A 156 0.41 12.98 -4.34
N VAL A 157 -0.66 12.75 -3.57
CA VAL A 157 -0.50 12.39 -2.15
C VAL A 157 -1.31 11.19 -1.71
N PHE A 158 -2.57 11.14 -2.11
CA PHE A 158 -3.38 9.94 -1.91
C PHE A 158 -3.14 8.90 -3.01
N ASN A 159 -2.39 9.28 -4.06
CA ASN A 159 -2.55 8.74 -5.40
C ASN A 159 -1.25 8.60 -6.20
N GLU A 160 -0.20 7.93 -5.70
CA GLU A 160 0.73 7.31 -6.66
C GLU A 160 -0.06 6.38 -7.66
N LYS A 161 -1.30 5.98 -7.31
CA LYS A 161 -2.30 5.35 -8.18
C LYS A 161 -3.66 6.05 -8.04
N LEU A 162 -4.51 6.02 -9.08
CA LEU A 162 -5.80 6.72 -9.07
C LEU A 162 -6.91 6.04 -8.23
N TYR A 163 -6.69 4.80 -7.75
CA TYR A 163 -7.73 3.96 -7.15
C TYR A 163 -7.25 3.20 -5.92
N PHE A 164 -7.61 3.67 -4.71
CA PHE A 164 -7.34 3.00 -3.44
C PHE A 164 -8.63 2.58 -2.74
N TRP A 165 -8.61 1.43 -2.07
CA TRP A 165 -9.68 1.00 -1.17
C TRP A 165 -9.66 1.82 0.12
N HIS A 166 -8.50 1.85 0.78
CA HIS A 166 -8.32 2.35 2.13
C HIS A 166 -6.96 3.05 2.25
N CYS A 167 -6.94 4.19 2.93
CA CYS A 167 -5.73 4.99 3.13
C CYS A 167 -5.73 5.72 4.48
N VAL A 168 -4.57 5.84 5.12
CA VAL A 168 -4.34 6.78 6.23
C VAL A 168 -3.26 7.76 5.84
N SER A 169 -3.57 9.06 5.88
CA SER A 169 -2.68 10.14 5.45
C SER A 169 -2.38 11.12 6.57
N LYS A 170 -1.09 11.45 6.75
CA LYS A 170 -0.62 12.43 7.74
C LYS A 170 -0.84 13.87 7.26
N PRO A 171 -0.96 14.86 8.18
CA PRO A 171 -1.03 16.28 7.84
C PRO A 171 0.03 16.76 6.84
N SER A 172 1.29 16.36 7.02
CA SER A 172 2.40 16.76 6.15
C SER A 172 2.26 16.27 4.71
N LEU A 173 1.48 15.21 4.50
CA LEU A 173 1.16 14.66 3.21
C LEU A 173 0.01 15.45 2.60
N TYR A 174 -1.18 15.40 3.20
CA TYR A 174 -2.37 15.93 2.53
C TYR A 174 -2.45 17.46 2.49
N LYS A 175 -1.85 18.18 3.45
CA LYS A 175 -1.91 19.67 3.52
C LYS A 175 -1.26 20.38 2.34
N ARG A 176 -0.47 19.68 1.53
CA ARG A 176 0.09 20.22 0.28
C ARG A 176 -0.96 20.39 -0.82
N TYR A 177 -2.08 19.66 -0.75
CA TYR A 177 -3.07 19.59 -1.83
C TYR A 177 -4.51 19.76 -1.33
N HIS A 178 -4.76 19.61 -0.02
CA HIS A 178 -6.10 19.67 0.54
C HIS A 178 -6.08 20.34 1.90
N SER A 179 -7.10 21.15 2.19
CA SER A 179 -7.44 21.53 3.55
C SER A 179 -7.99 20.30 4.30
N LYS A 180 -7.87 20.34 5.63
CA LYS A 180 -8.46 19.31 6.48
C LYS A 180 -9.98 19.27 6.30
N GLU A 181 -10.64 20.43 6.32
CA GLU A 181 -12.11 20.49 6.17
C GLU A 181 -12.58 19.91 4.83
N GLN A 182 -11.82 20.10 3.75
CA GLN A 182 -12.17 19.55 2.44
C GLN A 182 -12.17 18.01 2.45
N LEU A 183 -11.21 17.39 3.14
CA LEU A 183 -11.17 15.92 3.24
C LEU A 183 -12.25 15.39 4.17
N LEU A 184 -12.46 16.02 5.32
CA LEU A 184 -13.48 15.63 6.28
C LEU A 184 -14.91 15.77 5.72
N ASN A 185 -15.13 16.70 4.79
CA ASN A 185 -16.42 16.88 4.12
C ASN A 185 -16.50 16.19 2.75
N CYS A 186 -15.42 15.54 2.31
CA CYS A 186 -15.42 14.79 1.06
C CYS A 186 -16.31 13.55 1.23
N PRO A 187 -17.15 13.19 0.24
CA PRO A 187 -18.13 12.13 0.40
C PRO A 187 -17.49 10.74 0.27
N PHE A 188 -16.39 10.45 0.97
CA PHE A 188 -15.82 9.12 1.08
C PHE A 188 -16.77 8.16 1.83
N VAL A 189 -16.59 6.84 1.67
CA VAL A 189 -17.40 5.83 2.39
C VAL A 189 -17.16 5.93 3.90
N LYS A 190 -15.90 6.14 4.27
CA LYS A 190 -15.49 6.47 5.64
C LYS A 190 -14.48 7.61 5.58
N VAL A 191 -14.57 8.55 6.51
CA VAL A 191 -13.52 9.52 6.81
C VAL A 191 -13.44 9.74 8.32
N GLU A 192 -12.25 9.61 8.90
CA GLU A 192 -12.02 9.73 10.34
C GLU A 192 -10.72 10.51 10.60
N GLU A 193 -10.79 11.53 11.47
CA GLU A 193 -9.59 12.22 11.98
C GLU A 193 -9.10 11.52 13.25
N TRP A 194 -7.82 11.20 13.29
CA TRP A 194 -7.15 10.64 14.46
C TRP A 194 -6.55 11.74 15.34
N GLU A 195 -6.17 11.40 16.57
CA GLU A 195 -5.67 12.36 17.58
C GLU A 195 -4.44 13.17 17.11
N ASP A 196 -3.59 12.57 16.27
CA ASP A 196 -2.40 13.20 15.70
C ASP A 196 -2.69 14.03 14.42
N GLY A 197 -3.97 14.20 14.08
CA GLY A 197 -4.44 14.91 12.89
C GLY A 197 -4.36 14.12 11.60
N SER A 198 -3.98 12.83 11.64
CA SER A 198 -4.07 11.95 10.47
C SER A 198 -5.52 11.77 10.03
N ILE A 199 -5.73 11.52 8.74
CA ILE A 199 -7.06 11.23 8.21
C ILE A 199 -7.05 9.83 7.60
N GLU A 200 -7.88 8.95 8.16
CA GLU A 200 -8.23 7.65 7.61
C GLU A 200 -9.41 7.79 6.65
N MET A 201 -9.34 7.16 5.48
CA MET A 201 -10.38 7.22 4.45
C MET A 201 -10.59 5.87 3.78
N ILE A 202 -11.86 5.53 3.54
CA ILE A 202 -12.27 4.41 2.68
C ILE A 202 -12.98 5.00 1.46
N HIS A 203 -12.50 4.66 0.26
CA HIS A 203 -12.97 5.25 -0.99
C HIS A 203 -14.15 4.49 -1.60
N PHE A 204 -14.14 3.16 -1.55
CA PHE A 204 -15.13 2.30 -2.19
C PHE A 204 -15.98 1.55 -1.17
N GLU A 205 -17.08 0.97 -1.62
CA GLU A 205 -17.89 0.07 -0.79
C GLU A 205 -17.29 -1.34 -0.74
N ASP A 206 -16.68 -1.79 -1.85
CA ASP A 206 -16.02 -3.10 -1.96
C ASP A 206 -14.54 -2.98 -2.45
N PRO A 207 -13.58 -3.70 -1.83
CA PRO A 207 -12.13 -3.56 -2.09
C PRO A 207 -11.63 -4.15 -3.41
N MET A 208 -12.47 -4.89 -4.15
CA MET A 208 -12.04 -5.65 -5.33
C MET A 208 -12.90 -5.39 -6.57
N GLU A 209 -14.10 -4.87 -6.37
CA GLU A 209 -15.09 -4.68 -7.43
C GLU A 209 -15.35 -3.18 -7.67
N ILE A 210 -14.31 -2.50 -8.13
CA ILE A 210 -14.41 -1.08 -8.50
C ILE A 210 -15.33 -0.83 -9.70
N THR A 211 -15.62 -1.87 -10.49
CA THR A 211 -16.50 -1.82 -11.66
C THR A 211 -17.98 -1.97 -11.33
N SER A 212 -18.34 -2.19 -10.06
CA SER A 212 -19.75 -2.22 -9.68
C SER A 212 -20.38 -0.83 -9.83
N GLU A 213 -21.67 -0.77 -10.15
CA GLU A 213 -22.38 0.51 -10.32
C GLU A 213 -22.28 1.39 -9.07
N LYS A 214 -22.31 0.77 -7.87
CA LYS A 214 -22.18 1.48 -6.60
C LYS A 214 -20.79 2.10 -6.43
N SER A 215 -19.73 1.32 -6.65
CA SER A 215 -18.33 1.80 -6.58
C SER A 215 -18.07 2.90 -7.60
N ILE A 216 -18.56 2.77 -8.84
CA ILE A 216 -18.43 3.80 -9.87
C ILE A 216 -19.15 5.09 -9.47
N HIS A 217 -20.37 4.99 -8.95
CA HIS A 217 -21.13 6.16 -8.47
C HIS A 217 -20.39 6.87 -7.33
N GLN A 218 -19.83 6.10 -6.42
CA GLN A 218 -19.05 6.61 -5.30
C GLN A 218 -17.77 7.34 -5.78
N ILE A 219 -17.03 6.77 -6.73
CA ILE A 219 -15.88 7.42 -7.37
C ILE A 219 -16.26 8.74 -8.01
N LYS A 220 -17.35 8.74 -8.81
CA LYS A 220 -17.86 9.95 -9.46
C LYS A 220 -18.12 11.06 -8.44
N LYS A 221 -18.75 10.74 -7.31
CA LYS A 221 -19.01 11.72 -6.23
C LYS A 221 -17.72 12.30 -5.65
N VAL A 222 -16.76 11.45 -5.30
CA VAL A 222 -15.48 11.88 -4.70
C VAL A 222 -14.70 12.76 -5.67
N TRP A 223 -14.51 12.30 -6.91
CA TRP A 223 -13.74 13.03 -7.93
C TRP A 223 -14.38 14.37 -8.27
N LYS A 224 -15.71 14.40 -8.42
CA LYS A 224 -16.47 15.64 -8.65
C LYS A 224 -16.28 16.61 -7.48
N HIS A 225 -16.49 16.15 -6.25
CA HIS A 225 -16.36 16.99 -5.05
C HIS A 225 -14.97 17.62 -4.95
N LEU A 226 -13.92 16.82 -5.10
CA LEU A 226 -12.55 17.31 -5.03
C LEU A 226 -12.26 18.30 -6.18
N SER A 227 -12.72 18.01 -7.40
CA SER A 227 -12.55 18.90 -8.55
C SER A 227 -13.26 20.25 -8.38
N GLU A 228 -14.47 20.28 -7.82
CA GLU A 228 -15.29 21.50 -7.67
C GLU A 228 -14.84 22.40 -6.51
N ASN A 229 -14.24 21.82 -5.46
CA ASN A 229 -13.80 22.56 -4.27
C ASN A 229 -12.38 23.18 -4.41
N LYS A 230 -11.88 23.34 -5.64
CA LYS A 230 -10.68 24.13 -6.03
C LYS A 230 -9.45 23.93 -5.14
N LEU A 231 -8.88 22.74 -5.24
CA LEU A 231 -7.80 22.25 -4.37
C LEU A 231 -6.37 22.69 -4.74
N TYR A 232 -6.21 23.76 -5.54
CA TYR A 232 -4.89 24.21 -5.98
C TYR A 232 -4.79 25.72 -5.89
N GLU A 233 -3.62 26.22 -5.48
CA GLU A 233 -3.16 27.50 -6.00
C GLU A 233 -3.01 27.34 -7.52
N ASP A 234 -3.49 28.32 -8.29
CA ASP A 234 -3.41 28.33 -9.76
C ASP A 234 -1.98 28.14 -10.29
#